data_AF-A0A956ITG9-F1
#
_entry.id   AF-A0A956ITG9-F1
#
_cell.length_a   1.000
_cell.length_b   1.000
_cell.length_c   1.000
_cell.angle_alpha   90.00
_cell.angle_beta   90.00
_cell.angle_gamma   90.00
#
_symmetry.space_group_name_H-M   'P 1'
#
loop_
_entity.id
_entity.type
_entity.pdbx_description
1 polymer ?
#
loop_
_entity_poly.entity_id
_entity_poly.type
_entity_poly.pdbx_seq_one_letter_code
_entity_poly.pdbx_strand_id
1 'polypeptide(L)'
;MSARSKRFQRLAELRKRELDEAAGKLQLAAEELKRLTREVELLESRLAQAMQQRAQLVDSGAEAQDFVIADNWQRAQQQKLGLAKHEQQQAQLACSRAQAHVIQARAKVKAMETLKERADQEHTRMLEVAERKLEDDFAARVARKESP
;
A
#
# COMPACT_ATOMS: atom_id res chain seq x y z
N MET A 1 17.37 14.66 -25.45
CA MET A 1 16.70 13.45 -24.88
C MET A 1 16.28 12.51 -26.00
N SER A 2 16.82 11.29 -26.01
CA SER A 2 16.49 10.24 -26.99
C SER A 2 15.02 9.78 -26.89
N ALA A 3 14.46 9.23 -27.97
CA ALA A 3 13.12 8.62 -27.97
C ALA A 3 13.00 7.48 -26.94
N ARG A 4 14.10 6.76 -26.68
CA ARG A 4 14.22 5.71 -25.67
C ARG A 4 14.11 6.27 -24.25
N SER A 5 14.80 7.37 -23.93
CA SER A 5 14.70 8.04 -22.63
C SER A 5 13.29 8.57 -22.37
N LYS A 6 12.62 9.17 -23.38
CA LYS A 6 11.21 9.58 -23.28
C LYS A 6 10.25 8.40 -23.00
N ARG A 7 10.49 7.23 -23.59
CA ARG A 7 9.69 6.01 -23.31
C ARG A 7 9.87 5.53 -21.86
N PHE A 8 11.10 5.48 -21.36
CA PHE A 8 11.37 5.09 -19.97
C PHE A 8 10.80 6.10 -18.97
N GLN A 9 10.84 7.40 -19.27
CA GLN A 9 10.20 8.43 -18.45
C GLN A 9 8.69 8.20 -18.31
N ARG A 10 7.99 7.95 -19.42
CA ARG A 10 6.54 7.63 -19.40
C ARG A 10 6.23 6.37 -18.61
N LEU A 11 7.07 5.32 -18.74
CA LEU A 11 6.91 4.09 -17.97
C LEU A 11 7.17 4.32 -16.47
N ALA A 12 8.15 5.16 -16.11
CA ALA A 12 8.42 5.52 -14.73
C ALA A 12 7.22 6.27 -14.10
N GLU A 13 6.63 7.21 -14.83
CA GLU A 13 5.41 7.90 -14.41
C GLU A 13 4.24 6.93 -14.21
N LEU A 14 4.06 5.96 -15.11
CA LEU A 14 3.04 4.92 -14.96
C LEU A 14 3.27 4.09 -13.69
N ARG A 15 4.52 3.67 -13.41
CA ARG A 15 4.84 2.90 -12.20
C ARG A 15 4.65 3.72 -10.92
N LYS A 16 4.90 5.03 -10.95
CA LYS A 16 4.61 5.93 -9.82
C LYS A 16 3.11 5.99 -9.56
N ARG A 17 2.28 6.14 -10.59
CA ARG A 17 0.81 6.09 -10.45
C ARG A 17 0.33 4.76 -9.88
N GLU A 18 0.86 3.63 -10.35
CA GLU A 18 0.54 2.31 -9.79
C GLU A 18 0.91 2.21 -8.29
N LEU A 19 2.03 2.82 -7.89
CA LEU A 19 2.43 2.89 -6.48
C LEU A 19 1.46 3.76 -5.66
N ASP A 20 1.06 4.91 -6.18
CA ASP A 20 0.11 5.80 -5.52
C ASP A 20 -1.26 5.12 -5.36
N GLU A 21 -1.74 4.42 -6.39
CA GLU A 21 -2.96 3.61 -6.33
C GLU A 21 -2.87 2.49 -5.29
N ALA A 22 -1.74 1.78 -5.24
CA ALA A 22 -1.51 0.73 -4.24
C ALA A 22 -1.47 1.32 -2.82
N ALA A 23 -0.84 2.48 -2.65
CA ALA A 23 -0.79 3.19 -1.36
C ALA A 23 -2.17 3.65 -0.91
N GLY A 24 -2.99 4.18 -1.82
CA GLY A 24 -4.38 4.53 -1.54
C GLY A 24 -5.22 3.33 -1.11
N LYS A 25 -5.07 2.17 -1.78
CA LYS A 25 -5.73 0.92 -1.36
C LYS A 25 -5.28 0.45 0.03
N LEU A 26 -3.99 0.56 0.33
CA LEU A 26 -3.48 0.23 1.67
C LEU A 26 -4.06 1.16 2.74
N GLN A 27 -4.15 2.46 2.45
CA GLN A 27 -4.75 3.42 3.39
C GLN A 27 -6.20 3.06 3.69
N LEU A 28 -7.02 2.82 2.67
CA LEU A 28 -8.43 2.44 2.86
C LEU A 28 -8.56 1.12 3.65
N ALA A 29 -7.73 0.12 3.35
CA ALA A 29 -7.74 -1.14 4.10
C ALA A 29 -7.30 -0.97 5.57
N ALA A 30 -6.35 -0.08 5.84
CA ALA A 30 -5.89 0.22 7.20
C ALA A 30 -6.93 1.01 8.00
N GLU A 31 -7.62 1.96 7.37
CA GLU A 31 -8.73 2.69 7.98
C GLU A 31 -9.89 1.76 8.35
N GLU A 32 -10.24 0.83 7.45
CA GLU A 32 -11.28 -0.17 7.70
C GLU A 32 -10.89 -1.14 8.82
N LEU A 33 -9.65 -1.63 8.82
CA LEU A 33 -9.13 -2.45 9.92
C LEU A 33 -9.20 -1.72 11.26
N LYS A 34 -8.85 -0.43 11.29
CA LYS A 34 -8.92 0.40 12.49
C LYS A 34 -10.36 0.59 12.96
N ARG A 35 -11.31 0.79 12.04
CA ARG A 35 -12.74 0.90 12.33
C ARG A 35 -13.25 -0.40 12.97
N LEU A 36 -13.01 -1.54 12.35
CA LEU A 36 -13.45 -2.86 12.83
C LEU A 36 -12.78 -3.25 14.16
N THR A 37 -11.52 -2.87 14.36
CA THR A 37 -10.83 -3.10 15.64
C THR A 37 -11.51 -2.37 16.79
N ARG A 38 -11.88 -1.10 16.60
CA ARG A 38 -12.66 -0.32 17.59
C ARG A 38 -14.05 -0.90 17.82
N GLU A 39 -14.67 -1.43 16.78
CA GLU A 39 -15.98 -2.08 16.88
C GLU A 39 -15.91 -3.36 17.73
N VAL A 40 -14.88 -4.18 17.53
CA VAL A 40 -14.61 -5.36 18.38
C VAL A 40 -14.39 -4.94 19.83
N GLU A 41 -13.54 -3.94 20.10
CA GLU A 41 -13.29 -3.43 21.47
C GLU A 41 -14.59 -2.96 22.15
N LEU A 42 -15.45 -2.23 21.42
CA LEU A 42 -16.74 -1.79 21.93
C LEU A 42 -17.68 -2.96 22.24
N LEU A 43 -17.72 -3.97 21.38
CA LEU A 43 -18.57 -5.15 21.58
C LEU A 43 -18.06 -6.05 22.71
N GLU A 44 -16.74 -6.15 22.92
CA GLU A 44 -16.15 -6.84 24.07
C GLU A 44 -16.56 -6.16 25.39
N SER A 45 -16.50 -4.82 25.42
CA SER A 45 -16.97 -4.04 26.57
C SER A 45 -18.47 -4.25 26.84
N ARG A 46 -19.30 -4.24 25.78
CA ARG A 46 -20.75 -4.53 25.91
C ARG A 46 -21.04 -5.96 26.38
N LEU A 47 -20.27 -6.94 25.92
CA LEU A 47 -20.41 -8.32 26.38
C LEU A 47 -20.02 -8.43 27.87
N ALA A 48 -18.96 -7.76 28.30
CA ALA A 48 -18.57 -7.71 29.70
C ALA A 48 -19.67 -7.06 30.58
N GLN A 49 -20.29 -5.97 30.10
CA GLN A 49 -21.45 -5.35 30.77
C GLN A 49 -22.65 -6.32 30.87
N ALA A 50 -22.92 -7.09 29.82
CA ALA A 50 -23.98 -8.10 29.85
C ALA A 50 -23.71 -9.21 30.87
N MET A 51 -22.47 -9.68 30.95
CA MET A 51 -22.07 -10.66 31.97
C MET A 51 -22.18 -10.09 33.38
N GLN A 52 -21.80 -8.82 33.58
CA GLN A 52 -21.92 -8.14 34.87
C GLN A 52 -23.37 -7.94 35.30
N GLN A 53 -24.24 -7.50 34.37
CA GLN A 53 -25.67 -7.34 34.66
C GLN A 53 -26.29 -8.68 35.07
N ARG A 54 -25.96 -9.76 34.36
CA ARG A 54 -26.42 -11.11 34.72
C ARG A 54 -25.95 -11.53 36.12
N ALA A 55 -24.71 -11.21 36.48
CA ALA A 55 -24.18 -11.50 37.82
C ALA A 55 -24.94 -10.72 38.91
N GLN A 56 -25.26 -9.45 38.67
CA GLN A 56 -26.01 -8.62 39.63
C GLN A 56 -27.43 -9.13 39.89
N LEU A 57 -28.08 -9.74 38.88
CA LEU A 57 -29.42 -10.32 39.04
C LEU A 57 -29.45 -11.49 40.02
N VAL A 58 -28.33 -12.22 40.17
CA VAL A 58 -28.20 -13.33 41.13
C VAL A 58 -28.31 -12.83 42.57
N ASP A 59 -27.75 -11.64 42.86
CA ASP A 59 -27.71 -11.09 44.21
C ASP A 59 -28.95 -10.24 44.55
N SER A 60 -29.72 -9.80 43.54
CA SER A 60 -30.82 -8.85 43.73
C SER A 60 -32.21 -9.47 43.94
N GLY A 61 -32.32 -10.81 43.94
CA GLY A 61 -33.62 -11.50 44.01
C GLY A 61 -34.52 -11.23 42.80
N ALA A 62 -33.91 -11.06 41.61
CA ALA A 62 -34.63 -10.74 40.38
C ALA A 62 -35.59 -11.86 39.94
N GLU A 63 -36.61 -11.49 39.16
CA GLU A 63 -37.59 -12.46 38.66
C GLU A 63 -37.01 -13.28 37.50
N ALA A 64 -37.59 -14.46 37.26
CA ALA A 64 -37.15 -15.34 36.17
C ALA A 64 -37.14 -14.64 34.80
N GLN A 65 -38.04 -13.68 34.58
CA GLN A 65 -38.09 -12.90 33.35
C GLN A 65 -36.86 -12.01 33.14
N ASP A 66 -36.31 -11.42 34.20
CA ASP A 66 -35.10 -10.58 34.14
C ASP A 66 -33.89 -11.40 33.71
N PHE A 67 -33.76 -12.63 34.23
CA PHE A 67 -32.71 -13.57 33.81
C PHE A 67 -32.83 -13.92 32.33
N VAL A 68 -34.04 -14.18 31.83
CA VAL A 68 -34.26 -14.49 30.41
C VAL A 68 -33.87 -13.30 29.52
N ILE A 69 -34.23 -12.07 29.92
CA ILE A 69 -33.86 -10.85 29.19
C ILE A 69 -32.34 -10.68 29.16
N ALA A 70 -31.66 -10.83 30.30
CA ALA A 70 -30.21 -10.70 30.40
C ALA A 70 -29.47 -11.77 29.58
N ASP A 71 -29.91 -13.03 29.64
CA ASP A 71 -29.35 -14.14 28.84
C ASP A 71 -29.51 -13.87 27.34
N ASN A 72 -30.68 -13.42 26.91
CA ASN A 72 -30.94 -13.10 25.51
C ASN A 72 -30.06 -11.93 25.03
N TRP A 73 -29.91 -10.90 25.86
CA TRP A 73 -29.04 -9.78 25.55
C TRP A 73 -27.57 -10.21 25.46
N GLN A 74 -27.08 -11.01 26.40
CA GLN A 74 -25.72 -11.55 26.39
C GLN A 74 -25.45 -12.37 25.12
N ARG A 75 -26.36 -13.29 24.75
CA ARG A 75 -26.26 -14.09 23.52
C ARG A 75 -26.22 -13.19 22.27
N ALA A 76 -27.05 -12.15 22.23
CA ALA A 76 -27.05 -11.19 21.13
C ALA A 76 -25.72 -10.43 21.01
N GLN A 77 -25.11 -10.01 22.14
CA GLN A 77 -23.78 -9.38 22.11
C GLN A 77 -22.70 -10.36 21.66
N GLN A 78 -22.75 -11.61 22.11
CA GLN A 78 -21.79 -12.63 21.71
C GLN A 78 -21.84 -12.93 20.21
N GLN A 79 -23.04 -13.00 19.63
CA GLN A 79 -23.21 -13.17 18.18
C GLN A 79 -22.64 -11.98 17.40
N LYS A 80 -22.94 -10.74 17.82
CA LYS A 80 -22.39 -9.52 17.21
C LYS A 80 -20.87 -9.49 17.28
N LEU A 81 -20.30 -9.84 18.44
CA LEU A 81 -18.85 -9.91 18.61
C LEU A 81 -18.21 -10.95 17.70
N GLY A 82 -18.84 -12.12 17.54
CA GLY A 82 -18.37 -13.16 16.63
C GLY A 82 -18.30 -12.68 15.17
N LEU A 83 -19.34 -12.00 14.70
CA LEU A 83 -19.38 -11.40 13.36
C LEU A 83 -18.30 -10.32 13.20
N ALA A 84 -18.20 -9.39 14.15
CA ALA A 84 -17.22 -8.31 14.09
C ALA A 84 -15.77 -8.83 14.11
N LYS A 85 -15.47 -9.89 14.88
CA LYS A 85 -14.14 -10.54 14.89
C LYS A 85 -13.82 -11.19 13.54
N HIS A 86 -14.80 -11.83 12.92
CA HIS A 86 -14.63 -12.40 11.58
C HIS A 86 -14.37 -11.31 10.54
N GLU A 87 -15.13 -10.21 10.56
CA GLU A 87 -14.90 -9.05 9.67
C GLU A 87 -13.52 -8.40 9.92
N GLN A 88 -13.12 -8.23 11.18
CA GLN A 88 -11.79 -7.73 11.53
C GLN A 88 -10.69 -8.62 10.94
N GLN A 89 -10.82 -9.94 11.03
CA GLN A 89 -9.85 -10.87 10.45
C GLN A 89 -9.78 -10.73 8.92
N GLN A 90 -10.93 -10.58 8.24
CA GLN A 90 -10.95 -10.32 6.80
C GLN A 90 -10.26 -8.99 6.45
N ALA A 91 -10.49 -7.94 7.22
CA ALA A 91 -9.82 -6.65 7.04
C ALA A 91 -8.31 -6.72 7.30
N GLN A 92 -7.85 -7.52 8.27
CA GLN A 92 -6.43 -7.79 8.50
C GLN A 92 -5.78 -8.44 7.26
N LEU A 93 -6.43 -9.45 6.68
CA LEU A 93 -5.96 -10.10 5.46
C LEU A 93 -5.94 -9.13 4.26
N ALA A 94 -6.97 -8.30 4.12
CA ALA A 94 -7.01 -7.28 3.07
C ALA A 94 -5.87 -6.25 3.22
N CYS A 95 -5.60 -5.80 4.44
CA CYS A 95 -4.49 -4.89 4.75
C CYS A 95 -3.13 -5.52 4.42
N SER A 96 -2.90 -6.78 4.81
CA SER A 96 -1.67 -7.51 4.47
C SER A 96 -1.47 -7.65 2.95
N ARG A 97 -2.54 -7.99 2.21
CA ARG A 97 -2.48 -8.06 0.73
C ARG A 97 -2.16 -6.70 0.11
N ALA A 98 -2.80 -5.63 0.58
CA ALA A 98 -2.52 -4.28 0.11
C ALA A 98 -1.07 -3.86 0.39
N GLN A 99 -0.52 -4.23 1.55
CA GLN A 99 0.88 -3.99 1.91
C GLN A 99 1.84 -4.72 0.95
N ALA A 100 1.55 -5.98 0.61
CA ALA A 100 2.32 -6.73 -0.37
C ALA A 100 2.29 -6.06 -1.76
N HIS A 101 1.14 -5.54 -2.20
CA HIS A 101 1.04 -4.79 -3.45
C HIS A 101 1.87 -3.50 -3.44
N VAL A 102 1.89 -2.75 -2.33
CA VAL A 102 2.75 -1.56 -2.19
C VAL A 102 4.23 -1.93 -2.31
N ILE A 103 4.67 -3.02 -1.66
CA ILE A 103 6.06 -3.50 -1.75
C ILE A 103 6.41 -3.85 -3.20
N GLN A 104 5.54 -4.59 -3.89
CA GLN A 104 5.75 -4.92 -5.31
C GLN A 104 5.79 -3.68 -6.20
N ALA A 105 4.90 -2.71 -5.99
CA ALA A 105 4.87 -1.47 -6.74
C ALA A 105 6.15 -0.63 -6.52
N ARG A 106 6.64 -0.53 -5.28
CA ARG A 106 7.91 0.12 -4.94
C ARG A 106 9.09 -0.53 -5.66
N ALA A 107 9.12 -1.86 -5.69
CA ALA A 107 10.16 -2.61 -6.42
C ALA A 107 10.15 -2.29 -7.92
N LYS A 108 8.96 -2.21 -8.53
CA LYS A 108 8.81 -1.82 -9.96
C LYS A 108 9.25 -0.39 -10.23
N VAL A 109 8.92 0.56 -9.34
CA VAL A 109 9.37 1.96 -9.45
C VAL A 109 10.91 2.01 -9.41
N LYS A 110 11.52 1.39 -8.42
CA LYS A 110 13.00 1.36 -8.28
C LYS A 110 13.67 0.74 -9.49
N ALA A 111 13.16 -0.39 -10.00
CA ALA A 111 13.68 -1.03 -11.19
C ALA A 111 13.59 -0.11 -12.43
N MET A 112 12.50 0.63 -12.56
CA MET A 112 12.32 1.57 -13.67
C MET A 112 13.23 2.79 -13.55
N GLU A 113 13.46 3.31 -12.35
CA GLU A 113 14.42 4.39 -12.10
C GLU A 113 15.85 3.98 -12.50
N THR A 114 16.27 2.76 -12.13
CA THR A 114 17.57 2.23 -12.57
C THR A 114 17.66 2.06 -14.09
N LEU A 115 16.60 1.59 -14.76
CA LEU A 115 16.59 1.48 -16.22
C LEU A 115 16.67 2.83 -16.91
N LYS A 116 15.96 3.84 -16.38
CA LYS A 116 16.03 5.21 -16.89
C LYS A 116 17.44 5.76 -16.75
N GLU A 117 18.05 5.63 -15.59
CA GLU A 117 19.41 6.11 -15.33
C GLU A 117 20.43 5.49 -16.29
N ARG A 118 20.36 4.16 -16.51
CA ARG A 118 21.22 3.48 -17.49
C ARG A 118 21.01 3.99 -18.91
N ALA A 119 19.76 4.21 -19.32
CA ALA A 119 19.45 4.72 -20.65
C ALA A 119 19.95 6.16 -20.85
N ASP A 120 19.90 6.98 -19.81
CA ASP A 120 20.41 8.35 -19.82
C ASP A 120 21.95 8.36 -19.88
N GLN A 121 22.63 7.53 -19.09
CA GLN A 121 24.09 7.35 -19.15
C GLN A 121 24.56 6.85 -20.53
N GLU A 122 23.88 5.85 -21.10
CA GLU A 122 24.18 5.34 -22.44
C GLU A 122 24.00 6.43 -23.50
N HIS A 123 22.95 7.25 -23.39
CA HIS A 123 22.72 8.37 -24.29
C HIS A 123 23.82 9.43 -24.20
N THR A 124 24.22 9.84 -23.00
CA THR A 124 25.30 10.80 -22.78
C THR A 124 26.61 10.27 -23.37
N ARG A 125 26.96 9.01 -23.10
CA ARG A 125 28.16 8.38 -23.66
C ARG A 125 28.16 8.36 -25.19
N MET A 126 27.02 8.11 -25.82
CA MET A 126 26.92 8.17 -27.29
C MET A 126 27.13 9.59 -27.83
N LEU A 127 26.62 10.62 -27.13
CA LEU A 127 26.82 12.01 -27.52
C LEU A 127 28.30 12.40 -27.40
N GLU A 128 28.96 12.06 -26.30
CA GLU A 128 30.40 12.32 -26.11
C GLU A 128 31.26 11.64 -27.18
N VAL A 129 30.94 10.40 -27.55
CA VAL A 129 31.65 9.68 -28.63
C VAL A 129 31.41 10.35 -29.98
N ALA A 130 30.19 10.82 -30.25
CA ALA A 130 29.87 11.51 -31.49
C ALA A 130 30.57 12.88 -31.58
N GLU A 131 30.62 13.63 -30.48
CA GLU A 131 31.34 14.92 -30.39
C GLU A 131 32.84 14.73 -30.62
N ARG A 132 33.48 13.77 -29.96
CA ARG A 132 34.91 13.47 -30.19
C ARG A 132 35.21 13.12 -31.64
N LYS A 133 34.36 12.32 -32.29
CA LYS A 133 34.52 12.00 -33.71
C LYS A 133 34.43 13.24 -34.60
N LEU A 134 33.52 14.17 -34.29
CA LEU A 134 33.40 15.43 -35.03
C LEU A 134 34.63 16.31 -34.83
N GLU A 135 35.18 16.37 -33.62
CA GLU A 135 36.43 17.08 -33.32
C GLU A 135 37.63 16.47 -34.07
N ASP A 136 37.76 15.14 -34.05
CA ASP A 136 38.82 14.41 -34.76
C ASP A 136 38.72 14.62 -36.27
N ASP A 137 37.52 14.51 -36.85
CA ASP A 137 37.27 14.74 -38.28
C ASP A 137 37.57 16.19 -38.67
N PHE A 138 37.23 17.15 -37.82
CA PHE A 138 37.55 18.56 -38.03
C PHE A 138 39.06 18.80 -38.00
N ALA A 139 39.76 18.30 -36.98
CA ALA A 139 41.21 18.41 -36.86
C ALA A 139 41.93 17.77 -38.05
N ALA A 140 41.49 16.59 -38.51
CA ALA A 140 42.03 15.92 -39.68
C ALA A 140 41.84 16.74 -40.97
N ARG A 141 40.71 17.44 -41.13
CA ARG A 141 40.46 18.32 -42.28
C ARG A 141 41.34 19.57 -42.27
N VAL A 142 41.57 20.16 -41.09
CA VAL A 142 42.48 21.31 -40.94
C VAL A 142 43.91 20.89 -41.29
N ALA A 143 44.40 19.79 -40.70
CA ALA A 143 45.74 19.27 -40.97
C ALA A 143 45.98 18.93 -42.46
N ARG A 144 44.96 18.42 -43.17
CA ARG A 144 45.03 18.18 -44.62
C ARG A 144 45.06 19.45 -45.46
N LYS A 145 44.50 20.57 -45.00
CA LYS A 145 44.54 21.86 -45.71
C LYS A 145 45.86 22.60 -45.50
N GLU A 146 46.57 22.32 -44.41
CA GLU A 146 47.85 22.94 -44.06
C GLU A 146 49.07 22.11 -44.51
N SER A 147 48.85 20.92 -45.08
CA SER A 147 49.90 20.13 -45.73
C SER A 147 50.09 20.62 -47.18
N PRO A 148 51.26 21.16 -47.56
CA PRO A 148 51.53 21.71 -48.90
C PRO A 148 51.57 20.65 -50.01
#